data_AF-A0A9P9SPP3-F1
#
_entry.id   AF-A0A9P9SPP3-F1
#
_cell.length_a   1.000
_cell.length_b   1.000
_cell.length_c   1.000
_cell.angle_alpha   90.00
_cell.angle_beta   90.00
_cell.angle_gamma   90.00
#
_symmetry.space_group_name_H-M   'P 1'
#
loop_
_entity.id
_entity.type
_entity.pdbx_description
1 polymer ?
#
loop_
_entity_poly.entity_id
_entity_poly.type
_entity_poly.pdbx_seq_one_letter_code
_entity_poly.pdbx_strand_id
1 'polypeptide(L)'
;MPDPTTTPVVYHVAEATKEYLCPNPSTTTRSDFTDFFLRFQHALDAHPVYIHLFTTHQQLMKLLIEHPAMKPNLKQTFDTKANSKNKVYFTWDFLLRTFQHIASQIDPGDPYGSPMFGEVVHRSVMAKSLIIDDTGTLEAMNSSAGYSDDEGVDFGDQIKELAKTLDEFPDCCAGCGNIERENGARLLICARCKKAKYCSVDCQKSCWKEHKNKCKA
;
A
#
# COMPACT_ATOMS: atom_id res chain seq x y z
N MET A 1 21.41 -26.82 -5.52
CA MET A 1 19.96 -26.72 -5.28
C MET A 1 19.80 -26.05 -3.93
N PRO A 2 19.01 -24.97 -3.79
CA PRO A 2 18.82 -24.33 -2.49
C PRO A 2 18.13 -25.30 -1.53
N ASP A 3 18.59 -25.30 -0.28
CA ASP A 3 18.19 -26.18 0.82
C ASP A 3 16.70 -25.98 1.18
N PRO A 4 15.86 -27.03 1.23
CA PRO A 4 14.44 -26.93 1.53
C PRO A 4 14.11 -26.66 3.02
N THR A 5 15.11 -26.49 3.90
CA THR A 5 14.89 -26.30 5.35
C THR A 5 15.05 -24.87 5.88
N THR A 6 15.39 -23.89 5.04
CA THR A 6 15.38 -22.49 5.49
C THR A 6 13.97 -21.91 5.38
N THR A 7 13.27 -21.83 6.51
CA THR A 7 12.08 -20.98 6.65
C THR A 7 12.40 -19.61 6.04
N PRO A 8 11.60 -19.10 5.08
CA PRO A 8 11.90 -17.83 4.44
C PRO A 8 12.03 -16.75 5.51
N VAL A 9 13.10 -15.95 5.43
CA VAL A 9 13.33 -14.83 6.35
C VAL A 9 12.14 -13.88 6.24
N VAL A 10 11.43 -13.71 7.36
CA VAL A 10 10.32 -12.77 7.52
C VAL A 10 10.86 -11.49 8.18
N TYR A 11 10.46 -10.34 7.66
CA TYR A 11 10.84 -9.04 8.23
C TYR A 11 9.63 -8.41 8.93
N HIS A 12 9.67 -8.27 10.26
CA HIS A 12 8.64 -7.54 11.01
C HIS A 12 8.96 -6.05 10.99
N VAL A 13 8.04 -5.21 10.52
CA VAL A 13 8.24 -3.76 10.38
C VAL A 13 8.67 -3.10 11.71
N ALA A 14 8.18 -3.60 12.85
CA ALA A 14 8.53 -3.07 14.17
C ALA A 14 9.85 -3.61 14.76
N GLU A 15 10.30 -4.81 14.35
CA GLU A 15 11.43 -5.51 14.97
C GLU A 15 12.68 -5.58 14.08
N ALA A 16 12.56 -5.23 12.80
CA ALA A 16 13.69 -5.10 11.89
C ALA A 16 14.51 -3.85 12.22
N THR A 17 15.47 -4.00 13.13
CA THR A 17 16.61 -3.10 13.41
C THR A 17 16.33 -1.63 13.79
N LYS A 18 15.07 -1.18 13.89
CA LYS A 18 14.68 0.25 13.98
C LYS A 18 15.11 1.08 12.76
N GLU A 19 15.54 0.42 11.68
CA GLU A 19 15.98 1.05 10.44
C GLU A 19 15.20 0.43 9.28
N TYR A 20 14.73 1.28 8.37
CA TYR A 20 14.04 0.80 7.18
C TYR A 20 14.99 -0.04 6.32
N LEU A 21 14.66 -1.33 6.17
CA LEU A 21 15.42 -2.25 5.32
C LEU A 21 14.93 -2.17 3.87
N CYS A 22 15.85 -1.96 2.94
CA CYS A 22 15.60 -1.99 1.51
C CYS A 22 16.82 -2.61 0.80
N PRO A 23 16.63 -3.48 -0.22
CA PRO A 23 17.74 -4.00 -1.00
C PRO A 23 18.42 -2.88 -1.79
N ASN A 24 19.68 -3.08 -2.18
CA ASN A 24 20.35 -2.14 -3.07
C ASN A 24 19.71 -2.20 -4.48
N PRO A 25 19.09 -1.11 -4.97
CA PRO A 25 18.35 -1.12 -6.22
C PRO A 25 19.26 -1.24 -7.46
N SER A 26 20.54 -0.90 -7.34
CA SER A 26 21.49 -1.01 -8.45
C SER A 26 21.96 -2.45 -8.68
N THR A 27 21.87 -3.32 -7.68
CA THR A 27 22.36 -4.72 -7.75
C THR A 27 21.26 -5.77 -7.62
N THR A 28 20.05 -5.39 -7.24
CA THR A 28 18.92 -6.31 -7.02
C THR A 28 17.97 -6.27 -8.20
N THR A 29 17.56 -7.45 -8.72
CA THR A 29 16.58 -7.53 -9.81
C THR A 29 15.19 -7.07 -9.37
N ARG A 30 14.33 -6.61 -10.29
CA ARG A 30 12.94 -6.24 -9.94
C ARG A 30 12.16 -7.39 -9.29
N SER A 31 12.39 -8.61 -9.76
CA SER A 31 11.80 -9.82 -9.17
C SER A 31 12.23 -9.99 -7.71
N ASP A 32 13.54 -9.96 -7.45
CA ASP A 32 14.08 -10.18 -6.10
C ASP A 32 13.77 -9.00 -5.16
N PHE A 33 13.72 -7.78 -5.71
CA PHE A 33 13.35 -6.56 -4.99
C PHE A 33 11.88 -6.62 -4.55
N THR A 34 10.98 -7.09 -5.42
CA THR A 34 9.57 -7.29 -5.05
C THR A 34 9.44 -8.40 -4.02
N ASP A 35 10.09 -9.55 -4.23
CA ASP A 35 10.08 -10.68 -3.31
C ASP A 35 10.53 -10.29 -1.89
N PHE A 36 11.56 -9.45 -1.79
CA PHE A 36 11.99 -8.90 -0.51
C PHE A 36 10.85 -8.19 0.24
N PHE A 37 10.10 -7.30 -0.42
CA PHE A 37 8.99 -6.60 0.21
C PHE A 37 7.75 -7.48 0.43
N LEU A 38 7.55 -8.52 -0.39
CA LEU A 38 6.49 -9.51 -0.15
C LEU A 38 6.76 -10.38 1.09
N ARG A 39 8.01 -10.44 1.56
CA ARG A 39 8.39 -11.11 2.82
C ARG A 39 8.25 -10.24 4.06
N PHE A 40 7.87 -8.97 3.93
CA PHE A 40 7.57 -8.13 5.08
C PHE A 40 6.25 -8.56 5.72
N GLN A 41 6.18 -8.47 7.04
CA GLN A 41 4.97 -8.66 7.83
C GLN A 41 4.71 -7.43 8.71
N HIS A 42 3.47 -7.00 8.75
CA HIS A 42 3.02 -5.99 9.71
C HIS A 42 3.01 -6.58 11.13
N ALA A 43 3.00 -5.71 12.15
CA ALA A 43 2.81 -6.15 13.53
C ALA A 43 1.41 -6.78 13.72
N LEU A 44 1.29 -7.78 14.59
CA LEU A 44 0.02 -8.51 14.80
C LEU A 44 -1.06 -7.62 15.44
N ASP A 45 -0.63 -6.65 16.24
CA ASP A 45 -1.45 -5.65 16.94
C ASP A 45 -1.52 -4.32 16.19
N ALA A 46 -1.08 -4.27 14.92
CA ALA A 46 -1.15 -3.08 14.11
C ALA A 46 -2.60 -2.61 13.93
N HIS A 47 -2.77 -1.30 13.79
CA HIS A 47 -4.04 -0.66 13.51
C HIS A 47 -4.68 -1.25 12.23
N PRO A 48 -5.98 -1.60 12.20
CA PRO A 48 -6.61 -2.27 11.06
C PRO A 48 -6.45 -1.53 9.72
N VAL A 49 -6.48 -0.20 9.73
CA VAL A 49 -6.19 0.63 8.55
C VAL A 49 -4.77 0.43 8.02
N TYR A 50 -3.77 0.32 8.90
CA TYR A 50 -2.40 0.02 8.51
C TYR A 50 -2.33 -1.38 7.87
N ILE A 51 -2.93 -2.37 8.53
CA ILE A 51 -3.00 -3.76 8.04
C ILE A 51 -3.61 -3.80 6.63
N HIS A 52 -4.71 -3.08 6.43
CA HIS A 52 -5.39 -2.99 5.14
C HIS A 52 -4.49 -2.41 4.04
N LEU A 53 -3.89 -1.23 4.30
CA LEU A 53 -2.97 -0.60 3.37
C LEU A 53 -1.80 -1.52 3.04
N PHE A 54 -1.15 -2.06 4.07
CA PHE A 54 0.01 -2.93 3.94
C PHE A 54 -0.30 -4.17 3.09
N THR A 55 -1.35 -4.92 3.46
CA THR A 55 -1.72 -6.19 2.83
C THR A 55 -2.20 -5.99 1.40
N THR A 56 -3.07 -5.01 1.17
CA THR A 56 -3.62 -4.73 -0.17
C THR A 56 -2.51 -4.34 -1.14
N HIS A 57 -1.55 -3.51 -0.71
CA HIS A 57 -0.42 -3.12 -1.56
C HIS A 57 0.51 -4.31 -1.83
N GLN A 58 0.83 -5.15 -0.85
CA GLN A 58 1.60 -6.39 -1.10
C GLN A 58 0.93 -7.30 -2.12
N GLN A 59 -0.38 -7.54 -1.96
CA GLN A 59 -1.13 -8.40 -2.88
C GLN A 59 -1.19 -7.81 -4.30
N LEU A 60 -1.40 -6.51 -4.45
CA LEU A 60 -1.35 -5.87 -5.78
C LEU A 60 0.05 -5.94 -6.40
N MET A 61 1.11 -5.64 -5.63
CA MET A 61 2.49 -5.77 -6.11
C MET A 61 2.77 -7.19 -6.62
N LYS A 62 2.30 -8.20 -5.88
CA LYS A 62 2.43 -9.61 -6.26
C LYS A 62 1.71 -9.90 -7.58
N LEU A 63 0.45 -9.50 -7.71
CA LEU A 63 -0.30 -9.73 -8.95
C LEU A 63 0.34 -9.02 -10.15
N LEU A 64 0.87 -7.81 -9.95
CA LEU A 64 1.49 -7.04 -11.01
C LEU A 64 2.86 -7.60 -11.42
N ILE A 65 3.72 -8.02 -10.49
CA ILE A 65 5.02 -8.62 -10.83
C ILE A 65 4.86 -9.99 -11.51
N GLU A 66 3.82 -10.74 -11.16
CA GLU A 66 3.47 -12.03 -11.77
C GLU A 66 2.77 -11.89 -13.14
N HIS A 67 2.31 -10.68 -13.48
CA HIS A 67 1.61 -10.41 -14.74
C HIS A 67 2.50 -10.70 -15.97
N PRO A 68 1.98 -11.32 -17.05
CA PRO A 68 2.77 -11.65 -18.24
C PRO A 68 3.54 -10.47 -18.85
N ALA A 69 2.96 -9.27 -18.83
CA ALA A 69 3.60 -8.05 -19.34
C ALA A 69 4.85 -7.60 -18.55
N MET A 70 5.08 -8.13 -17.34
CA MET A 70 6.30 -7.84 -16.57
C MET A 70 7.50 -8.72 -16.96
N LYS A 71 7.29 -9.82 -17.70
CA LYS A 71 8.36 -10.77 -18.08
C LYS A 71 9.62 -10.12 -18.64
N PRO A 72 9.55 -9.12 -19.55
CA PRO A 72 10.75 -8.48 -20.10
C PRO A 72 11.61 -7.74 -19.05
N ASN A 73 11.02 -7.36 -17.92
CA ASN A 73 11.61 -6.47 -16.93
C ASN A 73 12.16 -7.18 -15.69
N LEU A 74 11.75 -8.44 -15.45
CA LEU A 74 11.95 -9.14 -14.16
C LEU A 74 13.41 -9.24 -13.72
N LYS A 75 14.32 -9.52 -14.66
CA LYS A 75 15.74 -9.80 -14.40
C LYS A 75 16.65 -8.57 -14.50
N GLN A 76 16.10 -7.44 -14.92
CA GLN A 76 16.81 -6.17 -14.87
C GLN A 76 16.93 -5.70 -13.42
N THR A 77 18.05 -5.04 -13.08
CA THR A 77 18.17 -4.41 -11.77
C THR A 77 17.21 -3.24 -11.64
N PHE A 78 16.77 -2.96 -10.43
CA PHE A 78 15.69 -2.00 -10.16
C PHE A 78 15.97 -0.61 -10.77
N ASP A 79 17.21 -0.11 -10.67
CA ASP A 79 17.60 1.22 -11.19
C ASP A 79 17.77 1.30 -12.71
N THR A 80 17.84 0.16 -13.41
CA THR A 80 18.06 0.18 -14.86
C THR A 80 16.79 0.51 -15.62
N LYS A 81 16.90 1.14 -16.79
CA LYS A 81 15.75 1.43 -17.66
C LYS A 81 15.01 0.14 -18.02
N ALA A 82 13.68 0.11 -17.84
CA ALA A 82 12.86 -1.05 -18.20
C ALA A 82 12.95 -1.40 -19.69
N ASN A 83 12.98 -2.70 -19.98
CA ASN A 83 12.94 -3.26 -21.34
C ASN A 83 11.56 -3.08 -21.99
N SER A 84 10.50 -3.19 -21.20
CA SER A 84 9.12 -2.89 -21.60
C SER A 84 8.52 -1.86 -20.66
N LYS A 85 8.19 -0.70 -21.20
CA LYS A 85 7.51 0.39 -20.50
C LYS A 85 6.02 0.35 -20.82
N ASN A 86 5.33 -0.57 -20.15
CA ASN A 86 3.88 -0.72 -20.21
C ASN A 86 3.21 -0.28 -18.88
N LYS A 87 1.89 -0.19 -18.89
CA LYS A 87 1.05 0.26 -17.78
C LYS A 87 1.14 -0.65 -16.56
N VAL A 88 1.36 -1.94 -16.75
CA VAL A 88 1.58 -2.88 -15.64
C VAL A 88 2.90 -2.60 -14.94
N TYR A 89 3.98 -2.36 -15.70
CA TYR A 89 5.27 -1.95 -15.15
C TYR A 89 5.18 -0.63 -14.38
N PHE A 90 4.54 0.38 -14.96
CA PHE A 90 4.30 1.66 -14.29
C PHE A 90 3.57 1.47 -12.95
N THR A 91 2.44 0.76 -12.97
CA THR A 91 1.61 0.57 -11.78
C THR A 91 2.33 -0.24 -10.71
N TRP A 92 3.11 -1.26 -11.11
CA TRP A 92 3.98 -2.00 -10.19
C TRP A 92 4.99 -1.09 -9.49
N ASP A 93 5.74 -0.25 -10.22
CA ASP A 93 6.73 0.66 -9.64
C ASP A 93 6.05 1.70 -8.71
N PHE A 94 4.91 2.24 -9.14
CA PHE A 94 4.15 3.23 -8.38
C PHE A 94 3.63 2.66 -7.05
N LEU A 95 3.03 1.46 -7.07
CA LEU A 95 2.54 0.79 -5.86
C LEU A 95 3.68 0.31 -4.97
N LEU A 96 4.79 -0.16 -5.55
CA LEU A 96 5.96 -0.56 -4.77
C LEU A 96 6.53 0.60 -3.98
N ARG A 97 6.73 1.77 -4.60
CA ARG A 97 7.19 2.97 -3.88
C ARG A 97 6.20 3.43 -2.82
N THR A 98 4.90 3.27 -3.07
CA THR A 98 3.86 3.54 -2.06
C THR A 98 3.99 2.58 -0.88
N PHE A 99 4.23 1.29 -1.14
CA PHE A 99 4.48 0.30 -0.11
C PHE A 99 5.75 0.59 0.71
N GLN A 100 6.82 1.08 0.08
CA GLN A 100 8.02 1.53 0.80
C GLN A 100 7.70 2.67 1.78
N HIS A 101 6.81 3.60 1.44
CA HIS A 101 6.33 4.61 2.39
C HIS A 101 5.49 3.98 3.51
N ILE A 102 4.60 3.03 3.21
CA ILE A 102 3.82 2.30 4.23
C ILE A 102 4.74 1.59 5.21
N ALA A 103 5.78 0.90 4.72
CA ALA A 103 6.70 0.13 5.54
C ALA A 103 7.70 1.00 6.33
N SER A 104 8.04 2.21 5.86
CA SER A 104 9.09 3.04 6.46
C SER A 104 8.60 4.25 7.26
N GLN A 105 7.42 4.79 6.92
CA GLN A 105 7.01 6.14 7.33
C GLN A 105 5.60 6.19 7.92
N ILE A 106 4.90 5.05 8.02
CA ILE A 106 3.62 4.95 8.69
C ILE A 106 3.80 4.13 9.97
N ASP A 107 3.44 4.73 11.10
CA ASP A 107 3.37 4.05 12.39
C ASP A 107 2.29 2.96 12.32
N PRO A 108 2.64 1.68 12.55
CA PRO A 108 1.67 0.59 12.52
C PRO A 108 0.55 0.71 13.55
N GLY A 109 0.78 1.35 14.70
CA GLY A 109 -0.22 1.55 15.76
C GLY A 109 -1.02 2.84 15.63
N ASP A 110 -0.42 3.88 15.05
CA ASP A 110 -1.06 5.19 14.81
C ASP A 110 -0.85 5.68 13.37
N PRO A 111 -1.52 5.05 12.37
CA PRO A 111 -1.38 5.46 10.98
C PRO A 111 -1.88 6.90 10.78
N TYR A 112 -2.93 7.34 11.48
CA TYR A 112 -3.49 8.69 11.30
C TYR A 112 -2.58 9.80 11.81
N GLY A 113 -1.78 9.51 12.85
CA GLY A 113 -0.75 10.39 13.39
C GLY A 113 0.47 10.56 12.48
N SER A 114 0.67 9.63 11.55
CA SER A 114 1.84 9.62 10.66
C SER A 114 1.77 10.74 9.61
N PRO A 115 2.82 11.58 9.46
CA PRO A 115 2.84 12.67 8.47
C PRO A 115 2.58 12.21 7.03
N MET A 116 3.08 11.02 6.67
CA MET A 116 2.94 10.44 5.32
C MET A 116 1.59 9.79 5.05
N PHE A 117 0.71 9.67 6.04
CA PHE A 117 -0.55 8.93 5.86
C PHE A 117 -1.45 9.55 4.79
N GLY A 118 -1.55 10.88 4.76
CA GLY A 118 -2.36 11.56 3.74
C GLY A 118 -1.86 11.31 2.32
N GLU A 119 -0.54 11.30 2.14
CA GLU A 119 0.10 11.03 0.85
C GLU A 119 -0.08 9.57 0.43
N VAL A 120 0.12 8.62 1.34
CA VAL A 120 -0.14 7.19 1.08
C VAL A 120 -1.58 6.98 0.62
N VAL A 121 -2.57 7.51 1.35
CA VAL A 121 -3.98 7.39 0.97
C VAL A 121 -4.26 8.01 -0.39
N HIS A 122 -3.71 9.20 -0.67
CA HIS A 122 -3.87 9.84 -1.97
C HIS A 122 -3.31 8.98 -3.12
N ARG A 123 -2.11 8.42 -2.94
CA ARG A 123 -1.49 7.50 -3.89
C ARG A 123 -2.32 6.23 -4.08
N SER A 124 -2.88 5.67 -3.02
CA SER A 124 -3.77 4.50 -3.11
C SER A 124 -5.05 4.81 -3.93
N VAL A 125 -5.67 5.96 -3.70
CA VAL A 125 -6.86 6.41 -4.48
C VAL A 125 -6.50 6.67 -5.94
N MET A 126 -5.31 7.26 -6.20
CA MET A 126 -4.81 7.47 -7.56
C MET A 126 -4.56 6.14 -8.27
N ALA A 127 -3.89 5.19 -7.62
CA ALA A 127 -3.65 3.86 -8.17
C ALA A 127 -4.96 3.14 -8.49
N LYS A 128 -5.95 3.17 -7.58
CA LYS A 128 -7.30 2.65 -7.84
C LYS A 128 -7.89 3.26 -9.10
N SER A 129 -7.96 4.58 -9.16
CA SER A 129 -8.55 5.31 -10.30
C SER A 129 -7.89 4.93 -11.63
N LEU A 130 -6.56 4.80 -11.66
CA LEU A 130 -5.81 4.46 -12.87
C LEU A 130 -5.93 2.98 -13.27
N ILE A 131 -6.07 2.06 -12.31
CA ILE A 131 -6.19 0.62 -12.59
C ILE A 131 -7.59 0.26 -13.11
N ILE A 132 -8.64 0.89 -12.57
CA ILE A 132 -10.03 0.61 -12.93
C ILE A 132 -10.52 1.48 -14.09
N ASP A 133 -9.70 2.42 -14.56
CA ASP A 133 -10.03 3.25 -15.71
C ASP A 133 -9.97 2.42 -16.99
N ASP A 134 -11.10 2.34 -17.68
CA ASP A 134 -11.21 1.72 -19.01
C ASP A 134 -11.24 2.77 -20.14
N THR A 135 -10.98 4.06 -19.82
CA THR A 135 -11.01 5.16 -20.79
C THR A 135 -9.66 5.49 -21.42
N GLY A 136 -8.58 4.87 -20.96
CA GLY A 136 -7.23 5.04 -21.51
C GLY A 136 -6.44 6.20 -20.91
N THR A 137 -6.87 6.72 -19.75
CA THR A 137 -6.22 7.86 -19.08
C THR A 137 -4.79 7.53 -18.70
N LEU A 138 -4.55 6.32 -18.18
CA LEU A 138 -3.22 5.87 -17.78
C LEU A 138 -2.27 5.81 -18.97
N GLU A 139 -2.70 5.22 -20.08
CA GLU A 139 -1.94 5.09 -21.33
C GLU A 139 -1.60 6.46 -21.92
N ALA A 140 -2.56 7.40 -21.90
CA ALA A 140 -2.33 8.77 -22.34
C ALA A 140 -1.28 9.49 -21.47
N MET A 141 -1.37 9.35 -20.14
CA MET A 141 -0.38 9.90 -19.20
C MET A 141 1.00 9.27 -19.43
N ASN A 142 1.05 7.95 -19.54
CA ASN A 142 2.27 7.16 -19.72
C ASN A 142 2.97 7.49 -21.05
N SER A 143 2.20 7.65 -22.13
CA SER A 143 2.72 8.04 -23.45
C SER A 143 3.53 9.34 -23.40
N SER A 144 3.06 10.33 -22.63
CA SER A 144 3.78 11.60 -22.43
C SER A 144 5.12 11.45 -21.70
N ALA A 145 5.27 10.37 -20.91
CA ALA A 145 6.49 10.01 -20.19
C ALA A 145 7.37 8.99 -20.95
N GLY A 146 7.05 8.71 -22.21
CA GLY A 146 7.79 7.78 -23.07
C GLY A 146 7.61 6.30 -22.70
N TYR A 147 6.42 5.94 -22.23
CA TYR A 147 5.92 4.57 -22.15
C TYR A 147 5.06 4.31 -23.38
N SER A 148 5.25 3.18 -24.05
CA SER A 148 4.60 2.93 -25.35
C SER A 148 4.33 1.45 -25.62
N ASP A 149 4.54 0.57 -24.63
CA ASP A 149 4.50 -0.88 -24.83
C ASP A 149 3.18 -1.48 -24.31
N ASP A 150 2.09 -0.72 -24.41
CA ASP A 150 0.76 -1.06 -23.88
C ASP A 150 -0.08 -1.94 -24.82
N GLU A 151 0.39 -2.20 -26.05
CA GLU A 151 -0.35 -3.00 -27.04
C GLU A 151 -0.66 -4.40 -26.51
N GLY A 152 -1.96 -4.73 -26.40
CA GLY A 152 -2.42 -6.02 -25.88
C GLY A 152 -2.16 -6.25 -24.38
N VAL A 153 -1.79 -5.20 -23.64
CA VAL A 153 -1.58 -5.26 -22.19
C VAL A 153 -2.83 -4.73 -21.50
N ASP A 154 -3.41 -5.52 -20.61
CA ASP A 154 -4.54 -5.14 -19.76
C ASP A 154 -4.38 -5.62 -18.33
N PHE A 155 -5.00 -4.93 -17.38
CA PHE A 155 -5.12 -5.44 -16.01
C PHE A 155 -6.16 -6.56 -15.97
N GLY A 156 -5.76 -7.73 -15.44
CA GLY A 156 -6.71 -8.82 -15.20
C GLY A 156 -7.72 -8.49 -14.10
N ASP A 157 -8.85 -9.20 -14.10
CA ASP A 157 -9.98 -8.96 -13.18
C ASP A 157 -9.56 -8.98 -11.71
N GLN A 158 -8.67 -9.90 -11.32
CA GLN A 158 -8.17 -9.98 -9.94
C GLN A 158 -7.45 -8.69 -9.51
N ILE A 159 -6.68 -8.06 -10.40
CA ILE A 159 -6.01 -6.78 -10.13
C ILE A 159 -7.06 -5.68 -9.99
N LYS A 160 -8.05 -5.62 -10.90
CA LYS A 160 -9.11 -4.61 -10.86
C LYS A 160 -9.96 -4.72 -9.61
N GLU A 161 -10.41 -5.92 -9.24
CA GLU A 161 -11.22 -6.13 -8.03
C GLU A 161 -10.45 -5.78 -6.76
N LEU A 162 -9.19 -6.18 -6.63
CA LEU A 162 -8.38 -5.81 -5.48
C LEU A 162 -8.07 -4.30 -5.45
N ALA A 163 -7.87 -3.66 -6.60
CA ALA A 163 -7.65 -2.21 -6.66
C ALA A 163 -8.87 -1.42 -6.20
N LYS A 164 -10.10 -1.93 -6.39
CA LYS A 164 -11.32 -1.28 -5.88
C LYS A 164 -11.33 -1.14 -4.37
N THR A 165 -10.64 -2.01 -3.63
CA THR A 165 -10.62 -2.01 -2.17
C THR A 165 -9.53 -1.10 -1.58
N LEU A 166 -8.67 -0.48 -2.39
CA LEU A 166 -7.52 0.31 -1.92
C LEU A 166 -7.86 1.43 -0.92
N ASP A 167 -9.05 2.02 -1.03
CA ASP A 167 -9.57 3.10 -0.18
C ASP A 167 -10.77 2.66 0.70
N GLU A 168 -11.10 1.37 0.72
CA GLU A 168 -12.16 0.79 1.54
C GLU A 168 -11.63 0.39 2.92
N PHE A 169 -11.34 1.39 3.76
CA PHE A 169 -10.76 1.14 5.08
C PHE A 169 -11.72 0.44 6.04
N PRO A 170 -11.21 -0.45 6.92
CA PRO A 170 -12.02 -1.10 7.95
C PRO A 170 -12.74 -0.10 8.85
N ASP A 171 -13.96 -0.44 9.23
CA ASP A 171 -14.75 0.36 10.14
C ASP A 171 -14.26 0.21 11.60
N CYS A 172 -13.33 1.07 12.02
CA CYS A 172 -12.65 0.96 13.30
C CYS A 172 -12.41 2.32 13.99
N CYS A 173 -12.09 2.26 15.27
CA CYS A 173 -11.67 3.42 16.07
C CYS A 173 -10.39 4.02 15.48
N ALA A 174 -10.41 5.30 15.12
CA ALA A 174 -9.25 5.98 14.54
C ALA A 174 -8.06 6.16 15.51
N GLY A 175 -8.25 5.89 16.80
CA GLY A 175 -7.18 6.01 17.80
C GLY A 175 -6.54 4.70 18.23
N CYS A 176 -7.30 3.59 18.22
CA CYS A 176 -6.78 2.31 18.72
C CYS A 176 -7.14 1.12 17.84
N GLY A 177 -7.87 1.32 16.75
CA GLY A 177 -8.25 0.23 15.85
C GLY A 177 -9.39 -0.67 16.33
N ASN A 178 -9.92 -0.50 17.54
CA ASN A 178 -11.06 -1.31 18.00
C ASN A 178 -12.27 -1.14 17.08
N ILE A 179 -12.92 -2.25 16.72
CA ILE A 179 -14.13 -2.28 15.88
C ILE A 179 -15.41 -1.93 16.66
N GLU A 180 -15.35 -2.02 17.98
CA GLU A 180 -16.46 -1.73 18.88
C GLU A 180 -15.98 -1.10 20.19
N ARG A 181 -16.93 -0.71 21.04
CA ARG A 181 -16.67 -0.20 22.39
C ARG A 181 -16.58 -1.36 23.38
N GLU A 182 -16.07 -1.10 24.58
CA GLU A 182 -15.86 -2.11 25.65
C GLU A 182 -17.09 -2.99 25.97
N ASN A 183 -18.31 -2.46 25.77
CA ASN A 183 -19.57 -3.18 25.98
C ASN A 183 -20.22 -3.70 24.68
N GLY A 184 -19.47 -3.83 23.58
CA GLY A 184 -20.00 -4.20 22.26
C GLY A 184 -20.85 -3.10 21.59
N ALA A 185 -20.86 -1.89 22.16
CA ALA A 185 -21.63 -0.77 21.60
C ALA A 185 -20.96 -0.20 20.35
N ARG A 186 -21.75 0.41 19.46
CA ARG A 186 -21.26 1.08 18.25
C ARG A 186 -20.29 2.22 18.58
N LEU A 187 -19.29 2.41 17.72
CA LEU A 187 -18.32 3.49 17.83
C LEU A 187 -19.01 4.87 17.84
N LEU A 188 -18.44 5.79 18.63
CA LEU A 188 -18.79 7.20 18.60
C LEU A 188 -18.37 7.79 17.27
N ILE A 189 -19.17 8.69 16.71
CA ILE A 189 -18.84 9.40 15.47
C ILE A 189 -18.52 10.85 15.83
N CYS A 190 -17.47 11.42 15.23
CA CYS A 190 -17.17 12.83 15.38
C CYS A 190 -18.37 13.68 14.96
N ALA A 191 -18.97 14.41 15.91
CA ALA A 191 -20.18 15.18 15.68
C ALA A 191 -20.03 16.27 14.60
N ARG A 192 -18.80 16.72 14.36
CA ARG A 192 -18.50 17.76 13.36
C ARG A 192 -18.38 17.21 11.95
N CYS A 193 -17.46 16.28 11.70
CA CYS A 193 -17.21 15.78 10.34
C CYS A 193 -18.05 14.55 9.96
N LYS A 194 -18.65 13.87 10.94
CA LYS A 194 -19.43 12.64 10.76
C LYS A 194 -18.69 11.47 10.08
N LYS A 195 -17.36 11.56 9.97
CA LYS A 195 -16.49 10.59 9.28
C LYS A 195 -15.63 9.78 10.26
N ALA A 196 -14.89 10.44 11.14
CA ALA A 196 -14.02 9.76 12.09
C ALA A 196 -14.81 9.08 13.20
N LYS A 197 -14.37 7.87 13.58
CA LYS A 197 -15.02 7.02 14.59
C LYS A 197 -14.08 6.71 15.75
N TYR A 198 -14.63 6.57 16.95
CA TYR A 198 -13.86 6.37 18.19
C TYR A 198 -14.58 5.43 19.15
N CYS A 199 -13.84 4.54 19.83
CA CYS A 199 -14.44 3.65 20.84
C CYS A 199 -14.74 4.38 22.18
N SER A 200 -14.05 5.50 22.43
CA SER A 200 -14.24 6.31 23.64
C SER A 200 -13.98 7.79 23.37
N VAL A 201 -14.45 8.64 24.28
CA VAL A 201 -14.14 10.08 24.26
C VAL A 201 -12.64 10.29 24.45
N ASP A 202 -11.94 9.40 25.16
CA ASP A 202 -10.51 9.48 25.38
C ASP A 202 -9.73 9.21 24.09
N CYS A 203 -10.12 8.19 23.31
CA CYS A 203 -9.57 7.98 21.96
C CYS A 203 -9.86 9.17 21.02
N GLN A 204 -11.03 9.80 21.15
CA GLN A 204 -11.32 11.01 20.38
C GLN A 204 -10.41 12.18 20.77
N LYS A 205 -10.18 12.38 22.08
CA LYS A 205 -9.32 13.44 22.61
C LYS A 205 -7.86 13.23 22.26
N SER A 206 -7.35 12.00 22.35
CA SER A 206 -5.96 11.68 22.01
C SER A 206 -5.67 12.01 20.54
N CYS A 207 -6.56 11.62 19.62
CA CYS A 207 -6.42 11.90 18.19
C CYS A 207 -6.81 13.33 17.78
N TRP A 208 -7.29 14.17 18.71
CA TRP A 208 -7.85 15.48 18.35
C TRP A 208 -6.80 16.40 17.72
N LYS A 209 -5.55 16.29 18.15
CA LYS A 209 -4.45 17.14 17.67
C LYS A 209 -4.24 17.03 16.16
N GLU A 210 -4.22 15.81 15.60
CA GLU A 210 -4.12 15.62 14.15
C GLU A 210 -5.49 15.77 13.47
N HIS A 211 -6.55 15.27 14.10
CA HIS A 211 -7.89 15.28 13.52
C HIS A 211 -8.42 16.70 13.26
N LYS A 212 -8.21 17.65 14.17
CA LYS A 212 -8.78 19.01 14.09
C LYS A 212 -8.46 19.74 12.78
N ASN A 213 -7.28 19.50 12.20
CA ASN A 213 -6.84 20.15 10.97
C ASN A 213 -7.57 19.60 9.73
N LYS A 214 -8.00 18.34 9.79
CA LYS A 214 -8.72 17.64 8.72
C LYS A 214 -10.25 17.62 8.96
N CYS A 215 -10.69 17.95 10.16
CA CYS A 215 -12.09 17.91 10.57
C CYS A 215 -12.92 19.05 9.94
N LYS A 216 -13.61 18.74 8.84
CA LYS A 216 -14.53 19.63 8.12
C LYS A 216 -15.94 19.05 8.12
N ALA A 217 -16.95 19.93 8.22
CA ALA A 217 -18.36 19.57 8.17
C ALA A 217 -18.79 19.15 6.76
#